data_AF-A0A5D2CAV0-F1
#
_entry.id   AF-A0A5D2CAV0-F1
#
_cell.length_a   1.000
_cell.length_b   1.000
_cell.length_c   1.000
_cell.angle_alpha   90.00
_cell.angle_beta   90.00
_cell.angle_gamma   90.00
#
_symmetry.space_group_name_H-M   'P 1'
#
loop_
_entity.id
_entity.type
_entity.pdbx_description
1 polymer ?
#
loop_
_entity_poly.entity_id
_entity_poly.type
_entity_poly.pdbx_seq_one_letter_code
_entity_poly.pdbx_strand_id
1 'polypeptide(L)'
;MGVFTFVCRSKGGEWSAKQLEGEIESSAASTYELQRKLVQAAIACDSSGGVTSSFSVVTPNSAVFQVVIGGAVGGAFIGGGGAAAAPAGGAAAAAEAPAAEEKKEEKEESDDDMGFSLFD
;
A
#
# COMPACT_ATOMS: atom_id res chain seq x y z
N MET A 1 -5.01 -3.47 -16.15
CA MET A 1 -4.79 -3.30 -14.69
C MET A 1 -6.18 -3.14 -14.07
N GLY A 2 -6.69 -4.20 -13.46
CA GLY A 2 -8.00 -4.20 -12.81
C GLY A 2 -7.84 -3.79 -11.35
N VAL A 3 -8.61 -2.81 -10.88
CA VAL A 3 -8.63 -2.41 -9.47
C VAL A 3 -10.02 -2.73 -8.92
N PHE A 4 -10.07 -3.69 -8.01
CA PHE A 4 -11.29 -4.11 -7.35
C PHE A 4 -11.29 -3.53 -5.93
N THR A 5 -12.17 -2.59 -5.68
CA THR A 5 -12.36 -1.95 -4.37
C THR A 5 -13.56 -2.58 -3.68
N PHE A 6 -13.38 -3.00 -2.44
CA PHE A 6 -14.42 -3.64 -1.63
C PHE A 6 -14.61 -2.90 -0.31
N VAL A 7 -15.87 -2.67 0.04
CA VAL A 7 -16.27 -2.14 1.33
C VAL A 7 -16.61 -3.32 2.24
N CYS A 8 -15.75 -3.57 3.22
CA CYS A 8 -15.90 -4.63 4.20
C CYS A 8 -16.61 -4.10 5.46
N ARG A 9 -17.56 -4.86 5.98
CA ARG A 9 -18.26 -4.57 7.25
C ARG A 9 -18.35 -5.82 8.11
N SER A 10 -18.10 -5.64 9.40
CA SER A 10 -18.29 -6.67 10.43
C SER A 10 -19.61 -6.47 11.15
N LYS A 11 -20.38 -7.55 11.32
CA LYS A 11 -21.59 -7.59 12.14
C LYS A 11 -21.59 -8.88 12.94
N GLY A 12 -21.60 -8.78 14.28
CA GLY A 12 -21.66 -9.95 15.15
C GLY A 12 -20.48 -10.93 15.00
N GLY A 13 -19.32 -10.45 14.54
CA GLY A 13 -18.13 -11.28 14.29
C GLY A 13 -18.03 -11.83 12.86
N GLU A 14 -19.10 -11.79 12.07
CA GLU A 14 -19.06 -12.14 10.65
C GLU A 14 -18.66 -10.93 9.80
N TRP A 15 -17.75 -11.13 8.86
CA TRP A 15 -17.31 -10.11 7.91
C TRP A 15 -18.02 -10.31 6.57
N SER A 16 -18.53 -9.23 6.02
CA SER A 16 -19.14 -9.16 4.69
C SER A 16 -18.43 -8.09 3.87
N ALA A 17 -18.35 -8.29 2.56
CA ALA A 17 -17.74 -7.33 1.66
C ALA A 17 -18.53 -7.23 0.36
N LYS A 18 -18.66 -5.99 -0.11
CA LYS A 18 -19.33 -5.65 -1.36
C LYS A 18 -18.39 -4.82 -2.21
N GLN A 19 -18.28 -5.15 -3.50
CA GLN A 19 -17.51 -4.34 -4.43
C GLN A 19 -18.15 -2.94 -4.55
N LEU A 20 -17.32 -1.89 -4.57
CA LEU A 20 -17.79 -0.51 -4.69
C LEU A 20 -18.34 -0.24 -6.10
N GLU A 21 -17.63 -0.72 -7.11
CA GLU A 21 -18.03 -0.67 -8.52
C GLU A 21 -18.10 -2.10 -9.06
N GLY A 22 -19.22 -2.80 -8.83
CA GLY A 22 -19.47 -4.15 -9.34
C GLY A 22 -20.47 -4.95 -8.51
N GLU A 23 -20.65 -6.22 -8.88
CA GLU A 23 -21.63 -7.14 -8.26
C GLU A 23 -20.96 -8.22 -7.39
N ILE A 24 -19.64 -8.17 -7.21
CA ILE A 24 -18.92 -9.15 -6.42
C ILE A 24 -19.18 -8.89 -4.94
N GLU A 25 -19.80 -9.86 -4.28
CA GLU A 25 -20.04 -9.85 -2.83
C GLU A 25 -19.57 -11.17 -2.22
N SER A 26 -19.06 -11.11 -1.00
CA SER A 26 -18.75 -12.32 -0.22
C SER A 26 -18.89 -12.07 1.27
N SER A 27 -19.17 -13.13 2.03
CA SER A 27 -19.08 -13.12 3.49
C SER A 27 -18.24 -14.29 4.01
N ALA A 28 -17.68 -14.11 5.19
CA ALA A 28 -16.93 -15.12 5.90
C ALA A 28 -16.86 -14.83 7.40
N ALA A 29 -16.54 -15.87 8.19
CA ALA A 29 -16.37 -15.75 9.64
C ALA A 29 -15.09 -14.99 10.04
N SER A 30 -14.12 -14.86 9.14
CA SER A 30 -12.87 -14.14 9.40
C SER A 30 -12.44 -13.29 8.21
N THR A 31 -11.63 -12.27 8.49
CA THR A 31 -11.04 -11.41 7.45
C THR A 31 -10.14 -12.19 6.49
N TYR A 32 -9.41 -13.21 6.99
CA TYR A 32 -8.55 -14.04 6.16
C TYR A 32 -9.31 -14.83 5.11
N GLU A 33 -10.42 -15.46 5.50
CA GLU A 33 -11.27 -16.19 4.55
C GLU A 33 -11.92 -15.25 3.55
N LEU A 34 -12.41 -14.09 4.02
CA LEU A 34 -13.01 -13.07 3.17
C LEU A 34 -12.01 -12.58 2.12
N GLN A 35 -10.80 -12.22 2.53
CA GLN A 35 -9.75 -11.75 1.63
C GLN A 35 -9.43 -12.79 0.54
N ARG A 36 -9.31 -14.07 0.90
CA ARG A 36 -9.07 -15.15 -0.08
C ARG A 36 -10.22 -15.29 -1.07
N LYS A 37 -11.47 -15.28 -0.59
CA LYS A 37 -12.66 -15.35 -1.46
C LYS A 37 -12.71 -14.17 -2.43
N LEU A 38 -12.46 -12.95 -1.95
CA LEU A 38 -12.47 -11.76 -2.79
C LEU A 38 -11.33 -11.73 -3.80
N VAL A 39 -10.11 -12.15 -3.41
CA VAL A 39 -8.98 -12.25 -4.34
C VAL A 39 -9.26 -13.29 -5.41
N GLN A 40 -9.83 -14.45 -5.05
CA GLN A 40 -10.24 -15.46 -6.04
C GLN A 40 -11.33 -14.96 -6.98
N ALA A 41 -12.32 -14.24 -6.46
CA ALA A 41 -13.36 -13.62 -7.29
C ALA A 41 -12.79 -12.57 -8.24
N ALA A 42 -11.86 -11.73 -7.76
CA ALA A 42 -11.18 -10.73 -8.59
C ALA A 42 -10.34 -11.39 -9.71
N ILE A 43 -9.61 -12.47 -9.40
CA ILE A 43 -8.84 -13.24 -10.40
C ILE A 43 -9.74 -13.90 -11.44
N ALA A 44 -10.95 -14.34 -11.04
CA ALA A 44 -11.92 -14.90 -11.96
C ALA A 44 -12.46 -13.85 -12.95
N CYS A 45 -12.49 -12.58 -12.55
CA CYS A 45 -12.89 -11.46 -13.42
C CYS A 45 -11.73 -10.98 -14.30
N ASP A 46 -10.53 -10.83 -13.74
CA ASP A 46 -9.33 -10.39 -14.45
C ASP A 46 -8.14 -11.30 -14.11
N SER A 47 -7.57 -11.97 -15.11
CA SER A 47 -6.41 -12.86 -14.95
C SER A 47 -5.09 -12.27 -15.48
N SER A 48 -5.07 -10.97 -15.81
CA SER A 48 -3.97 -10.33 -16.53
C SER A 48 -2.86 -9.81 -15.59
N GLY A 49 -2.13 -10.72 -14.94
CA GLY A 49 -0.85 -10.39 -14.27
C GLY A 49 -0.82 -10.59 -12.75
N GLY A 50 0.21 -10.03 -12.11
CA GLY A 50 0.44 -10.17 -10.66
C GLY A 50 -0.69 -9.57 -9.83
N VAL A 51 -1.01 -10.22 -8.72
CA VAL A 51 -2.07 -9.81 -7.79
C VAL A 51 -1.43 -9.18 -6.56
N THR A 52 -1.83 -7.95 -6.25
CA THR A 52 -1.49 -7.26 -5.01
C THR A 52 -2.77 -6.86 -4.28
N SER A 53 -2.82 -7.00 -2.96
CA SER A 53 -4.00 -6.65 -2.19
C SER A 53 -3.64 -5.86 -0.93
N SER A 54 -4.43 -4.86 -0.58
CA SER A 54 -4.30 -4.07 0.65
C SER A 54 -5.59 -4.12 1.46
N PHE A 55 -5.47 -4.32 2.77
CA PHE A 55 -6.60 -4.35 3.70
C PHE A 55 -6.42 -3.27 4.75
N SER A 56 -7.21 -2.20 4.64
CA SER A 56 -7.15 -1.05 5.53
C SER A 56 -8.38 -1.00 6.43
N VAL A 57 -8.18 -1.16 7.74
CA VAL A 57 -9.26 -1.05 8.72
C VAL A 57 -9.55 0.44 8.96
N VAL A 58 -10.80 0.85 8.75
CA VAL A 58 -11.24 2.25 8.95
C VAL A 58 -11.84 2.41 10.35
N THR A 59 -12.63 1.42 10.78
CA THR A 59 -13.16 1.31 12.14
C THR A 59 -13.11 -0.15 12.57
N PRO A 60 -13.27 -0.48 13.87
CA PRO A 60 -13.27 -1.88 14.32
C PRO A 60 -14.27 -2.78 13.58
N ASN A 61 -15.33 -2.18 13.02
CA ASN A 61 -16.39 -2.88 12.30
C ASN A 61 -16.42 -2.58 10.78
N SER A 62 -15.45 -1.84 10.23
CA SER A 62 -15.40 -1.55 8.79
C SER A 62 -13.98 -1.44 8.25
N ALA A 63 -13.77 -1.94 7.04
CA ALA A 63 -12.49 -1.90 6.37
C ALA A 63 -12.68 -1.68 4.87
N VAL A 64 -11.65 -1.17 4.21
CA VAL A 64 -11.56 -1.09 2.76
C VAL A 64 -10.54 -2.12 2.30
N PHE A 65 -10.94 -2.99 1.39
CA PHE A 65 -10.05 -3.98 0.78
C PHE A 65 -9.89 -3.66 -0.70
N GLN A 66 -8.65 -3.53 -1.15
CA GLN A 66 -8.35 -3.30 -2.56
C GLN A 66 -7.58 -4.50 -3.10
N VAL A 67 -8.01 -5.02 -4.25
CA VAL A 67 -7.28 -6.04 -5.02
C VAL A 67 -6.91 -5.42 -6.34
N VAL A 68 -5.62 -5.36 -6.63
CA VAL A 68 -5.07 -4.83 -7.86
C VAL A 68 -4.47 -5.98 -8.66
N ILE A 69 -4.90 -6.13 -9.91
CA ILE A 69 -4.45 -7.17 -10.82
C ILE A 69 -3.76 -6.52 -12.02
N GLY A 70 -2.53 -6.94 -12.29
CA GLY A 70 -1.75 -6.45 -13.42
C GLY A 70 -1.09 -5.08 -13.17
N GLY A 71 -0.82 -4.74 -11.91
CA GLY A 71 -0.08 -3.55 -11.56
C GLY A 71 1.42 -3.80 -11.44
N ALA A 72 2.20 -3.18 -12.33
CA ALA A 72 3.63 -3.04 -12.13
C ALA A 72 3.87 -2.30 -10.80
N VAL A 73 4.69 -2.88 -9.94
CA VAL A 73 5.28 -2.30 -8.73
C VAL A 73 5.42 -0.77 -8.80
N GLY A 74 4.55 -0.04 -8.08
CA GLY A 74 4.67 1.40 -7.88
C GLY A 74 3.41 2.19 -8.23
N GLY A 75 2.57 2.49 -7.23
CA GLY A 75 1.51 3.49 -7.37
C GLY A 75 0.32 3.31 -6.43
N ALA A 76 0.31 4.13 -5.37
CA ALA A 76 -0.82 4.49 -4.50
C ALA A 76 -1.37 3.42 -3.51
N PHE A 77 -1.36 3.81 -2.22
CA PHE A 77 -1.88 3.11 -1.03
C PHE A 77 -1.00 2.00 -0.42
N ILE A 78 0.22 2.37 -0.01
CA ILE A 78 0.95 1.65 1.04
C ILE A 78 0.40 2.11 2.40
N GLY A 79 -0.62 1.41 2.88
CA GLY A 79 -1.06 1.42 4.27
C GLY A 79 -1.15 -0.02 4.75
N GLY A 80 -0.15 -0.46 5.53
CA GLY A 80 -0.09 -1.81 6.12
C GLY A 80 0.67 -2.82 5.27
N GLY A 81 1.76 -3.35 5.82
CA GLY A 81 2.77 -4.14 5.12
C GLY A 81 2.28 -5.39 4.37
N GLY A 82 2.94 -5.65 3.26
CA GLY A 82 2.85 -6.88 2.48
C GLY A 82 4.05 -6.95 1.55
N ALA A 83 4.87 -7.98 1.71
CA ALA A 83 6.19 -8.15 1.10
C ALA A 83 6.22 -7.90 -0.41
N ALA A 84 7.09 -6.98 -0.84
CA ALA A 84 7.60 -6.94 -2.19
C ALA A 84 8.55 -8.13 -2.37
N ALA A 85 8.07 -9.22 -2.97
CA ALA A 85 8.94 -10.26 -3.51
C ALA A 85 9.65 -9.70 -4.75
N ALA A 86 10.91 -9.27 -4.58
CA ALA A 86 11.78 -8.90 -5.69
C ALA A 86 12.28 -10.18 -6.40
N PRO A 87 12.16 -10.30 -7.73
CA PRO A 87 12.81 -11.40 -8.45
C PRO A 87 14.33 -11.18 -8.45
N ALA A 88 15.06 -12.22 -8.07
CA ALA A 88 16.50 -12.30 -8.24
C ALA A 88 16.83 -12.53 -9.72
N GLY A 89 17.79 -11.77 -10.26
CA GLY A 89 18.44 -12.12 -11.52
C GLY A 89 19.08 -10.95 -12.26
N GLY A 90 20.41 -10.94 -12.30
CA GLY A 90 21.13 -10.65 -13.54
C GLY A 90 21.85 -9.32 -13.67
N ALA A 91 23.18 -9.42 -13.62
CA ALA A 91 24.13 -8.76 -14.51
C ALA A 91 24.35 -7.23 -14.39
N ALA A 92 25.50 -6.94 -13.77
CA ALA A 92 26.66 -6.33 -14.41
C ALA A 92 26.63 -4.85 -14.88
N ALA A 93 27.86 -4.33 -14.79
CA ALA A 93 28.43 -3.17 -15.48
C ALA A 93 28.37 -1.84 -14.72
N ALA A 94 29.58 -1.43 -14.36
CA ALA A 94 29.98 -0.10 -13.97
C ALA A 94 29.52 0.96 -14.97
N ALA A 95 29.20 2.15 -14.43
CA ALA A 95 29.27 3.40 -15.17
C ALA A 95 29.68 4.50 -14.19
N GLU A 96 30.78 5.17 -14.56
CA GLU A 96 31.32 6.38 -13.94
C GLU A 96 30.29 7.52 -13.94
N ALA A 97 30.29 8.34 -12.89
CA ALA A 97 29.72 9.68 -12.93
C ALA A 97 30.51 10.65 -12.01
N PRO A 98 30.82 11.88 -12.47
CA PRO A 98 31.75 12.83 -11.85
C PRO A 98 31.06 13.89 -10.98
N ALA A 99 31.80 14.47 -10.01
CA ALA A 99 31.62 15.82 -9.44
C ALA A 99 32.76 16.05 -8.43
N ALA A 100 33.74 16.95 -8.61
CA ALA A 100 33.69 18.42 -8.68
C ALA A 100 33.35 19.11 -7.33
N GLU A 101 34.27 20.01 -6.92
CA GLU A 101 34.15 21.13 -5.94
C GLU A 101 34.19 20.73 -4.45
N GLU A 102 35.24 20.95 -3.64
CA GLU A 102 36.11 22.11 -3.36
C GLU A 102 35.39 23.35 -2.76
N LYS A 103 35.64 23.58 -1.44
CA LYS A 103 35.77 24.86 -0.69
C LYS A 103 34.69 25.28 0.34
N LYS A 104 35.15 25.29 1.61
CA LYS A 104 35.14 26.38 2.63
C LYS A 104 33.79 26.87 3.20
N GLU A 105 33.51 26.65 4.48
CA GLU A 105 33.96 27.36 5.71
C GLU A 105 33.17 28.66 6.03
N GLU A 106 32.53 28.62 7.21
CA GLU A 106 32.27 29.71 8.18
C GLU A 106 31.10 30.70 7.98
N LYS A 107 30.07 30.54 8.84
CA LYS A 107 29.46 31.65 9.61
C LYS A 107 28.78 31.13 10.88
N GLU A 108 29.39 31.50 12.01
CA GLU A 108 28.89 31.36 13.38
C GLU A 108 27.81 32.43 13.71
N GLU A 109 27.10 32.20 14.82
CA GLU A 109 26.30 33.16 15.61
C GLU A 109 24.97 33.71 15.04
N SER A 110 23.85 33.08 15.44
CA SER A 110 22.75 33.82 16.08
C SER A 110 21.94 32.89 16.99
N ASP A 111 22.12 33.08 18.29
CA ASP A 111 21.66 32.26 19.44
C ASP A 111 20.68 33.07 20.32
N ASP A 112 19.61 33.66 19.77
CA ASP A 112 18.66 34.41 20.63
C ASP A 112 17.27 34.75 20.03
N ASP A 113 16.78 34.06 18.98
CA ASP A 113 15.45 34.39 18.42
C ASP A 113 14.73 33.22 17.72
N MET A 114 14.92 32.02 18.27
CA MET A 114 13.87 31.00 18.19
C MET A 114 13.22 30.87 19.56
N GLY A 115 12.91 32.05 20.13
CA GLY A 115 11.94 32.32 21.18
C GLY A 115 10.52 31.96 20.74
N PHE A 116 10.37 30.74 20.26
CA PHE A 116 9.14 29.99 20.36
C PHE A 116 9.35 29.01 21.49
N SER A 117 8.96 29.46 22.67
CA SER A 117 8.38 28.67 23.74
C SER A 117 7.61 27.47 23.18
N LEU A 118 8.32 26.38 22.89
CA LEU A 118 7.74 25.08 22.56
C LEU A 118 7.19 24.38 23.81
N PHE A 119 7.16 25.08 24.94
CA PHE A 119 6.56 24.69 26.21
C PHE A 119 6.00 25.91 26.99
N ASP A 120 5.42 26.89 26.29
CA ASP A 120 4.34 27.73 26.85
C ASP A 120 3.21 27.88 25.82
#